data_AF-A0A961F160-F1
#
_entry.id   AF-A0A961F160-F1
#
_cell.length_a   1.000
_cell.length_b   1.000
_cell.length_c   1.000
_cell.angle_alpha   90.00
_cell.angle_beta   90.00
_cell.angle_gamma   90.00
#
_symmetry.space_group_name_H-M   'P 1'
#
loop_
_entity.id
_entity.type
_entity.pdbx_description
1 polymer ?
#
loop_
_entity_poly.entity_id
_entity_poly.type
_entity_poly.pdbx_seq_one_letter_code
_entity_poly.pdbx_strand_id
1 'polypeptide(L)'
;LRHLDRLAGEKHDPNPTICFPTRGILQLGFNEAFRKRFHQAAELQQLPAHLVRSVSAAEASEIAGVALRVGGLFFLEGRLVSPAALCRAHLQHPNIEVRTGQTVAGLRRESNEYVLQMRDGARYTTPCLVLACGGGLTGLAPTGWIPVRRVRGQLLTLPEQSDTRALRSVVCYNGYVTPAVAGRHVVGATFEEWNNAEHVLPEQNDWLLDQLIAQVPEFAALRHESVRTGIEARVAFRISGWDHLPFVGPLPDRERFAADSDATEINQDHLHPGLFVLGGLGSRGIVFAPLAAELLAAGMTGEFLPLEIELARLLAPARFLERQRRRCEI
;
A
#
# COMPACT_ATOMS: atom_id res chain seq x y z
N LEU A 1 -13.65 6.50 -4.44
CA LEU A 1 -14.11 6.28 -5.84
C LEU A 1 -14.28 7.59 -6.58
N ARG A 2 -15.15 8.51 -6.12
CA ARG A 2 -15.31 9.85 -6.72
C ARG A 2 -13.99 10.59 -7.01
N HIS A 3 -13.00 10.44 -6.13
CA HIS A 3 -11.64 10.96 -6.33
C HIS A 3 -10.94 10.35 -7.54
N LEU A 4 -10.95 9.02 -7.66
CA LEU A 4 -10.38 8.32 -8.82
C LEU A 4 -11.15 8.66 -10.11
N ASP A 5 -12.47 8.77 -10.03
CA ASP A 5 -13.33 9.14 -11.16
C ASP A 5 -13.03 10.58 -11.63
N ARG A 6 -12.75 11.51 -10.69
CA ARG A 6 -12.31 12.88 -10.99
C ARG A 6 -10.97 12.88 -11.70
N LEU A 7 -9.97 12.16 -11.17
CA LEU A 7 -8.64 12.07 -11.78
C LEU A 7 -8.67 11.42 -13.18
N ALA A 8 -9.60 10.49 -13.41
CA ALA A 8 -9.80 9.85 -14.70
C ALA A 8 -10.65 10.68 -15.68
N GLY A 9 -11.15 11.86 -15.28
CA GLY A 9 -12.29 12.54 -15.89
C GLY A 9 -12.17 14.06 -16.08
N GLU A 10 -10.96 14.62 -16.18
CA GLU A 10 -10.77 15.97 -16.69
C GLU A 10 -10.48 15.92 -18.20
N LYS A 11 -11.25 16.68 -18.99
CA LYS A 11 -11.30 16.67 -20.47
C LYS A 11 -10.02 17.12 -21.19
N HIS A 12 -8.86 17.04 -20.56
CA HIS A 12 -7.52 17.29 -21.12
C HIS A 12 -6.56 16.23 -20.55
N ASP A 13 -6.74 14.96 -20.93
CA ASP A 13 -5.90 13.88 -20.41
C ASP A 13 -4.81 13.46 -21.42
N PRO A 14 -3.51 13.69 -21.12
CA PRO A 14 -2.39 13.04 -21.80
C PRO A 14 -2.04 11.64 -21.25
N ASN A 15 -2.70 11.14 -20.19
CA ASN A 15 -2.43 9.87 -19.52
C ASN A 15 -3.53 8.81 -19.79
N PRO A 16 -3.35 7.88 -20.74
CA PRO A 16 -4.36 6.86 -21.00
C PRO A 16 -4.49 5.89 -19.81
N THR A 17 -5.48 6.18 -18.97
CA THR A 17 -6.16 5.32 -17.97
C THR A 17 -5.42 5.03 -16.64
N ILE A 18 -5.74 5.83 -15.61
CA ILE A 18 -5.42 5.56 -14.19
C ILE A 18 -6.18 4.33 -13.66
N CYS A 19 -7.45 4.19 -14.05
CA CYS A 19 -8.32 3.09 -13.64
C CYS A 19 -8.57 2.15 -14.83
N PHE A 20 -8.36 0.85 -14.62
CA PHE A 20 -8.59 -0.16 -15.64
C PHE A 20 -9.97 -0.81 -15.47
N PRO A 21 -10.60 -1.28 -16.58
CA PRO A 21 -11.84 -2.02 -16.50
C PRO A 21 -11.70 -3.25 -15.59
N THR A 22 -12.64 -3.40 -14.66
CA THR A 22 -12.78 -4.58 -13.81
C THR A 22 -14.24 -4.72 -13.38
N ARG A 23 -14.71 -5.95 -13.18
CA ARG A 23 -16.01 -6.23 -12.56
C ARG A 23 -15.97 -6.23 -11.03
N GLY A 24 -14.84 -5.85 -10.43
CA GLY A 24 -14.65 -5.74 -8.98
C GLY A 24 -13.50 -6.60 -8.50
N ILE A 25 -13.49 -6.91 -7.20
CA ILE A 25 -12.46 -7.75 -6.57
C ILE A 25 -13.15 -8.93 -5.90
N LEU A 26 -12.73 -10.15 -6.23
CA LEU A 26 -13.13 -11.39 -5.58
C LEU A 26 -12.05 -11.81 -4.60
N GLN A 27 -12.40 -11.96 -3.33
CA GLN A 27 -11.55 -12.54 -2.31
C GLN A 27 -12.03 -13.94 -2.00
N LEU A 28 -11.32 -14.95 -2.49
CA LEU A 28 -11.71 -16.35 -2.40
C LEU A 28 -11.55 -16.90 -0.98
N GLY A 29 -12.47 -17.77 -0.58
CA GLY A 29 -12.31 -18.63 0.59
C GLY A 29 -11.44 -19.83 0.26
N PHE A 30 -10.18 -19.60 -0.12
CA PHE A 30 -9.26 -20.64 -0.63
C PHE A 30 -8.82 -21.64 0.46
N ASN A 31 -9.02 -21.35 1.74
CA ASN A 31 -8.86 -22.30 2.85
C ASN A 31 -9.92 -22.11 3.94
N GLU A 32 -10.02 -23.06 4.87
CA GLU A 32 -11.05 -23.08 5.92
C GLU A 32 -10.95 -21.89 6.89
N ALA A 33 -9.73 -21.50 7.25
CA ALA A 33 -9.50 -20.36 8.16
C ALA A 33 -10.01 -19.04 7.55
N PHE A 34 -9.74 -18.79 6.26
CA PHE A 34 -10.24 -17.61 5.56
C PHE A 34 -11.76 -17.63 5.42
N ARG A 35 -12.36 -18.79 5.12
CA ARG A 35 -13.83 -18.93 5.07
C ARG A 35 -14.46 -18.53 6.41
N LYS A 36 -13.98 -19.09 7.52
CA LYS A 36 -14.49 -18.76 8.87
C LYS A 36 -14.36 -17.28 9.18
N ARG A 37 -13.22 -16.67 8.86
CA ARG A 37 -12.98 -15.24 9.09
C ARG A 37 -13.90 -14.34 8.26
N PHE A 38 -14.19 -14.70 7.01
CA PHE A 38 -15.11 -13.93 6.15
C PHE A 38 -16.55 -14.01 6.63
N HIS A 39 -17.01 -15.20 7.02
CA HIS A 39 -18.33 -15.37 7.61
C HIS A 39 -18.48 -14.49 8.86
N GLN A 40 -17.52 -14.57 9.80
CA GLN A 40 -17.54 -13.73 11.01
C GLN A 40 -17.52 -12.23 10.69
N ALA A 41 -16.65 -11.78 9.78
CA ALA A 41 -16.56 -10.37 9.44
C ALA A 41 -17.84 -9.82 8.78
N ALA A 42 -18.42 -10.57 7.85
CA ALA A 42 -19.65 -10.16 7.16
C ALA A 42 -20.86 -10.13 8.12
N GLU A 43 -20.98 -11.13 9.01
CA GLU A 43 -22.06 -11.22 10.00
C GLU A 43 -21.94 -10.15 11.09
N LEU A 44 -20.75 -9.93 11.63
CA LEU A 44 -20.53 -9.01 12.75
C LEU A 44 -20.60 -7.54 12.35
N GLN A 45 -20.15 -7.21 11.13
CA GLN A 45 -20.03 -5.81 10.71
C GLN A 45 -21.24 -5.29 9.92
N GLN A 46 -22.22 -6.15 9.58
CA GLN A 46 -23.41 -5.78 8.81
C GLN A 46 -23.09 -4.87 7.61
N LEU A 47 -21.99 -5.18 6.92
CA LEU A 47 -21.49 -4.30 5.86
C LEU A 47 -22.53 -4.16 4.75
N PRO A 48 -22.71 -2.96 4.19
CA PRO A 48 -23.69 -2.75 3.12
C PRO A 48 -23.42 -3.69 1.93
N ALA A 49 -24.47 -4.37 1.46
CA ALA A 49 -24.37 -5.35 0.36
C ALA A 49 -23.87 -4.73 -0.97
N HIS A 50 -23.97 -3.41 -1.13
CA HIS A 50 -23.40 -2.70 -2.27
C HIS A 50 -21.87 -2.56 -2.21
N LEU A 51 -21.26 -2.68 -1.02
CA LEU A 51 -19.81 -2.65 -0.84
C LEU A 51 -19.22 -4.05 -0.93
N VAL A 52 -19.78 -4.99 -0.16
CA VAL A 52 -19.29 -6.37 -0.09
C VAL A 52 -20.45 -7.34 0.10
N ARG A 53 -20.38 -8.49 -0.57
CA ARG A 53 -21.32 -9.59 -0.35
C ARG A 53 -20.63 -10.94 -0.49
N SER A 54 -21.18 -11.96 0.17
CA SER A 54 -20.78 -13.34 -0.07
C SER A 54 -21.28 -13.83 -1.44
N VAL A 55 -20.48 -14.66 -2.11
CA VAL A 55 -20.79 -15.30 -3.39
C VAL A 55 -20.46 -16.79 -3.33
N SER A 56 -21.31 -17.61 -3.92
CA SER A 56 -21.03 -19.03 -4.19
C SER A 56 -19.90 -19.20 -5.21
N ALA A 57 -19.39 -20.42 -5.37
CA ALA A 57 -18.39 -20.71 -6.41
C ALA A 57 -18.93 -20.47 -7.82
N ALA A 58 -20.21 -20.78 -8.06
CA ALA A 58 -20.87 -20.55 -9.34
C ALA A 58 -20.97 -19.04 -9.65
N GLU A 59 -21.47 -18.25 -8.69
CA GLU A 59 -21.52 -16.78 -8.85
C GLU A 59 -20.12 -16.17 -8.99
N ALA A 60 -19.14 -16.62 -8.21
CA ALA A 60 -17.77 -16.14 -8.31
C ALA A 60 -17.19 -16.42 -9.70
N SER A 61 -17.43 -17.61 -10.25
CA SER A 61 -16.98 -17.98 -11.60
C SER A 61 -17.65 -17.11 -12.67
N GLU A 62 -18.96 -16.87 -12.55
CA GLU A 62 -19.69 -15.98 -13.44
C GLU A 62 -19.12 -14.55 -13.41
N ILE A 63 -18.90 -14.00 -12.20
CA ILE A 63 -18.34 -12.67 -12.01
C ILE A 63 -16.92 -12.59 -12.60
N ALA A 64 -16.07 -13.55 -12.27
CA ALA A 64 -14.68 -13.60 -12.72
C ALA A 64 -14.56 -13.84 -14.23
N GLY A 65 -15.50 -14.56 -14.84
CA GLY A 65 -15.45 -15.02 -16.22
C GLY A 65 -14.54 -16.23 -16.46
N VAL A 66 -14.03 -16.86 -15.40
CA VAL A 66 -13.21 -18.08 -15.40
C VAL A 66 -13.72 -19.03 -14.32
N ALA A 67 -13.42 -20.31 -14.42
CA ALA A 67 -13.85 -21.31 -13.44
C ALA A 67 -13.10 -21.13 -12.12
N LEU A 68 -13.87 -20.93 -11.04
CA LEU A 68 -13.38 -20.84 -9.68
C LEU A 68 -13.95 -21.99 -8.85
N ARG A 69 -13.07 -22.71 -8.16
CA ARG A 69 -13.45 -23.89 -7.36
C ARG A 69 -14.22 -23.54 -6.09
N VAL A 70 -14.10 -22.30 -5.63
CA VAL A 70 -14.61 -21.85 -4.33
C VAL A 70 -15.23 -20.47 -4.46
N GLY A 71 -16.25 -20.21 -3.63
CA GLY A 71 -16.81 -18.88 -3.45
C GLY A 71 -15.96 -18.00 -2.54
N GLY A 72 -16.53 -16.89 -2.09
CA GLY A 72 -15.84 -15.95 -1.21
C GLY A 72 -16.60 -14.64 -1.01
N LEU A 73 -15.85 -13.56 -0.79
CA LEU A 73 -16.37 -12.21 -0.71
C LEU A 73 -16.16 -11.48 -2.04
N PHE A 74 -17.19 -10.79 -2.51
CA PHE A 74 -17.13 -9.96 -3.69
C PHE A 74 -17.25 -8.49 -3.29
N PHE A 75 -16.22 -7.70 -3.62
CA PHE A 75 -16.18 -6.26 -3.46
C PHE A 75 -16.59 -5.60 -4.77
N LEU A 76 -17.86 -5.20 -4.86
CA LEU A 76 -18.48 -4.69 -6.09
C LEU A 76 -17.77 -3.42 -6.58
N GLU A 77 -17.40 -2.56 -5.65
CA GLU A 77 -16.76 -1.28 -5.94
C GLU A 77 -15.22 -1.37 -6.01
N GLY A 78 -14.66 -2.58 -5.92
CA GLY A 78 -13.23 -2.79 -6.12
C GLY A 78 -12.74 -2.24 -7.47
N ARG A 79 -11.54 -1.69 -7.50
CA ARG A 79 -10.93 -1.11 -8.70
C ARG A 79 -9.54 -1.68 -8.94
N LEU A 80 -9.20 -1.80 -10.21
CA LEU A 80 -7.84 -2.04 -10.67
C LEU A 80 -7.27 -0.71 -11.15
N VAL A 81 -6.13 -0.29 -10.63
CA VAL A 81 -5.52 1.01 -10.96
C VAL A 81 -4.05 0.86 -11.32
N SER A 82 -3.54 1.75 -12.16
CA SER A 82 -2.11 1.93 -12.38
C SER A 82 -1.52 2.81 -11.27
N PRO A 83 -0.69 2.26 -10.36
CA PRO A 83 -0.12 3.06 -9.27
C PRO A 83 0.76 4.20 -9.81
N ALA A 84 1.52 3.93 -10.88
CA ALA A 84 2.39 4.93 -11.49
C ALA A 84 1.60 6.08 -12.13
N ALA A 85 0.51 5.78 -12.84
CA ALA A 85 -0.35 6.81 -13.41
C ALA A 85 -1.06 7.61 -12.32
N LEU A 86 -1.53 6.95 -11.26
CA LEU A 86 -2.16 7.60 -10.11
C LEU A 86 -1.19 8.60 -9.44
N CYS A 87 0.06 8.20 -9.18
CA CYS A 87 1.06 9.11 -8.62
C CYS A 87 1.35 10.29 -9.56
N ARG A 88 1.48 10.05 -10.87
CA ARG A 88 1.69 11.14 -11.84
C ARG A 88 0.53 12.14 -11.83
N ALA A 89 -0.71 11.65 -11.85
CA ALA A 89 -1.89 12.50 -11.80
C ALA A 89 -1.94 13.33 -10.51
N HIS A 90 -1.57 12.76 -9.36
CA HIS A 90 -1.49 13.50 -8.11
C HIS A 90 -0.42 14.59 -8.06
N LEU A 91 0.64 14.45 -8.85
CA LEU A 91 1.71 15.44 -8.94
C LEU A 91 1.44 16.53 -9.98
N GLN A 92 0.44 16.36 -10.84
CA GLN A 92 0.03 17.34 -11.85
C GLN A 92 -0.83 18.45 -11.23
N HIS A 93 -0.20 19.33 -10.46
CA HIS A 93 -0.86 20.47 -9.83
C HIS A 93 0.04 21.71 -9.90
N PRO A 94 -0.49 22.92 -10.19
CA PRO A 94 0.33 24.13 -10.37
C PRO A 94 1.16 24.51 -9.14
N ASN A 95 0.72 24.12 -7.94
CA ASN A 95 1.45 24.38 -6.69
C ASN A 95 2.47 23.28 -6.34
N ILE A 96 2.69 22.30 -7.21
CA ILE A 96 3.65 21.21 -6.96
C ILE A 96 4.83 21.36 -7.93
N GLU A 97 6.01 21.58 -7.35
CA GLU A 97 7.27 21.48 -8.08
C GLU A 97 7.88 20.08 -7.86
N VAL A 98 8.03 19.30 -8.93
CA VAL A 98 8.60 17.94 -8.85
C VAL A 98 10.08 17.97 -9.25
N ARG A 99 10.96 17.62 -8.31
CA ARG A 99 12.40 17.42 -8.57
C ARG A 99 12.76 15.94 -8.46
N THR A 100 13.02 15.31 -9.60
CA THR A 100 13.46 13.90 -9.68
C THR A 100 14.98 13.78 -9.78
N GLY A 101 15.52 12.58 -9.63
CA GLY A 101 16.97 12.35 -9.63
C GLY A 101 17.69 12.91 -8.40
N GLN A 102 16.95 13.40 -7.40
CA GLN A 102 17.48 13.96 -6.16
C GLN A 102 17.47 12.88 -5.08
N THR A 103 18.63 12.55 -4.52
CA THR A 103 18.76 11.62 -3.39
C THR A 103 19.18 12.40 -2.15
N VAL A 104 18.34 12.40 -1.12
CA VAL A 104 18.69 12.98 0.18
C VAL A 104 19.79 12.14 0.82
N ALA A 105 20.92 12.77 1.13
CA ALA A 105 22.07 12.18 1.81
C ALA A 105 22.13 12.59 3.29
N GLY A 106 21.53 13.72 3.66
CA GLY A 106 21.48 14.19 5.03
C GLY A 106 20.28 15.09 5.30
N LEU A 107 19.80 15.01 6.54
CA LEU A 107 18.75 15.89 7.08
C LEU A 107 19.21 16.40 8.44
N ARG A 108 19.17 17.71 8.62
CA ARG A 108 19.41 18.34 9.92
C ARG A 108 18.52 19.56 10.08
N ARG A 109 18.33 20.01 11.32
CA ARG A 109 17.66 21.28 11.61
C ARG A 109 18.71 22.35 11.89
N GLU A 110 18.61 23.49 11.22
CA GLU A 110 19.39 24.69 11.50
C GLU A 110 18.42 25.82 11.86
N SER A 111 18.50 26.31 13.10
CA SER A 111 17.54 27.29 13.64
C SER A 111 16.09 26.81 13.51
N ASN A 112 15.30 27.46 12.64
CA ASN A 112 13.89 27.17 12.41
C ASN A 112 13.61 26.42 11.10
N GLU A 113 14.64 25.98 10.38
CA GLU A 113 14.49 25.29 9.11
C GLU A 113 15.15 23.91 9.12
N TYR A 114 14.57 23.01 8.32
CA TYR A 114 15.19 21.76 7.92
C TYR A 114 16.08 22.00 6.72
N VAL A 115 17.31 21.51 6.81
CA VAL A 115 18.30 21.52 5.74
C VAL A 115 18.42 20.12 5.19
N LEU A 116 18.07 19.97 3.91
CA LEU A 116 18.27 18.72 3.18
C LEU A 116 19.53 18.83 2.33
N GLN A 117 20.48 17.94 2.58
CA GLN A 117 21.69 17.78 1.77
C GLN A 117 21.45 16.66 0.76
N MET A 118 21.55 16.97 -0.52
CA MET A 118 21.48 15.99 -1.60
C MET A 118 22.84 15.34 -1.85
N ARG A 119 22.84 14.14 -2.44
CA ARG A 119 24.04 13.39 -2.82
C ARG A 119 24.86 14.06 -3.92
N ASP A 120 24.23 14.84 -4.79
CA ASP A 120 24.89 15.64 -5.84
C ASP A 120 25.50 16.95 -5.31
N GLY A 121 25.38 17.22 -4.00
CA GLY A 121 25.87 18.43 -3.36
C GLY A 121 24.82 19.54 -3.23
N ALA A 122 23.68 19.45 -3.91
CA ALA A 122 22.61 20.44 -3.80
C ALA A 122 22.06 20.53 -2.37
N ARG A 123 21.58 21.72 -1.99
CA ARG A 123 21.05 22.01 -0.65
C ARG A 123 19.69 22.68 -0.77
N TYR A 124 18.75 22.23 0.03
CA TYR A 124 17.41 22.82 0.15
C TYR A 124 17.10 23.13 1.61
N THR A 125 16.34 24.19 1.85
CA THR A 125 15.84 24.53 3.19
C THR A 125 14.33 24.70 3.18
N THR A 126 13.68 24.33 4.29
CA THR A 126 12.24 24.51 4.48
C THR A 126 11.89 24.53 5.97
N PRO A 127 10.93 25.36 6.42
CA PRO A 127 10.43 25.31 7.79
C PRO A 127 9.52 24.10 8.06
N CYS A 128 8.96 23.50 7.00
CA CYS A 128 8.04 22.38 7.09
C CYS A 128 8.47 21.23 6.16
N LEU A 129 8.58 20.02 6.71
CA LEU A 129 9.06 18.84 6.01
C LEU A 129 8.16 17.64 6.26
N VAL A 130 7.73 16.98 5.19
CA VAL A 130 7.02 15.70 5.25
C VAL A 130 7.94 14.59 4.74
N LEU A 131 8.17 13.57 5.56
CA LEU A 131 8.92 12.38 5.18
C LEU A 131 7.96 11.31 4.65
N ALA A 132 7.91 11.18 3.31
CA ALA A 132 7.09 10.19 2.59
C ALA A 132 7.94 9.27 1.69
N CYS A 133 9.12 8.87 2.16
CA CYS A 133 10.17 8.22 1.37
C CYS A 133 10.10 6.68 1.32
N GLY A 134 8.97 6.06 1.69
CA GLY A 134 8.77 4.61 1.62
C GLY A 134 9.91 3.82 2.28
N GLY A 135 10.64 3.04 1.48
CA GLY A 135 11.83 2.27 1.91
C GLY A 135 12.91 3.06 2.64
N GLY A 136 13.02 4.37 2.36
CA GLY A 136 14.01 5.25 2.97
C GLY A 136 13.63 5.74 4.38
N LEU A 137 12.45 5.41 4.90
CA LEU A 137 11.93 6.03 6.12
C LEU A 137 12.84 5.81 7.33
N THR A 138 13.44 4.63 7.50
CA THR A 138 14.36 4.38 8.63
C THR A 138 15.80 4.77 8.34
N GLY A 139 16.13 5.11 7.09
CA GLY A 139 17.48 5.49 6.67
C GLY A 139 17.80 6.97 6.86
N LEU A 140 16.82 7.78 7.27
CA LEU A 140 16.98 9.21 7.50
C LEU A 140 16.84 9.51 8.99
N ALA A 141 17.76 10.26 9.59
CA ALA A 141 17.55 10.75 10.96
C ALA A 141 16.47 11.86 10.95
N PRO A 142 15.62 11.98 11.99
CA PRO A 142 15.58 11.20 13.23
C PRO A 142 14.57 10.02 13.21
N THR A 143 14.16 9.53 12.04
CA THR A 143 13.09 8.51 11.93
C THR A 143 13.55 7.06 12.12
N GLY A 144 14.82 6.83 12.46
CA GLY A 144 15.40 5.48 12.65
C GLY A 144 14.73 4.63 13.74
N TRP A 145 14.03 5.24 14.69
CA TRP A 145 13.31 4.53 15.75
C TRP A 145 11.92 4.03 15.33
N ILE A 146 11.37 4.51 14.20
CA ILE A 146 10.01 4.14 13.79
C ILE A 146 9.97 2.63 13.50
N PRO A 147 9.12 1.86 14.20
CA PRO A 147 9.09 0.42 14.04
C PRO A 147 8.36 0.07 12.74
N VAL A 148 9.14 -0.15 11.69
CA VAL A 148 8.66 -0.68 10.40
C VAL A 148 9.29 -2.03 10.08
N ARG A 149 8.63 -2.79 9.21
CA ARG A 149 9.14 -3.99 8.58
C ARG A 149 9.33 -3.75 7.09
N ARG A 150 10.44 -4.24 6.55
CA ARG A 150 10.69 -4.33 5.11
C ARG A 150 10.22 -5.70 4.65
N VAL A 151 9.22 -5.75 3.79
CA VAL A 151 8.64 -7.00 3.29
C VAL A 151 8.88 -7.09 1.79
N ARG A 152 9.67 -8.07 1.39
CA ARG A 152 9.91 -8.39 -0.01
C ARG A 152 8.67 -9.01 -0.64
N GLY A 153 8.39 -8.63 -1.87
CA GLY A 153 7.35 -9.25 -2.69
C GLY A 153 7.78 -9.33 -4.15
N GLN A 154 7.57 -10.50 -4.73
CA GLN A 154 7.79 -10.79 -6.14
C GLN A 154 6.44 -10.89 -6.86
N LEU A 155 6.41 -10.37 -8.09
CA LEU A 155 5.27 -10.41 -8.99
C LEU A 155 5.69 -11.00 -10.33
N LEU A 156 4.76 -11.66 -11.00
CA LEU A 156 4.89 -12.09 -12.38
C LEU A 156 4.04 -11.22 -13.28
N THR A 157 4.50 -11.02 -14.50
CA THR A 157 3.70 -10.50 -15.60
C THR A 157 3.54 -11.58 -16.65
N LEU A 158 2.32 -12.07 -16.84
CA LEU A 158 2.00 -13.15 -17.78
C LEU A 158 1.27 -12.59 -19.01
N PRO A 159 1.54 -13.10 -20.23
CA PRO A 159 0.79 -12.71 -21.41
C PRO A 159 -0.68 -13.17 -21.31
N GLU A 160 -1.59 -12.40 -21.90
CA GLU A 160 -2.97 -12.82 -22.14
C GLU A 160 -2.99 -13.95 -23.18
N GLN A 161 -3.75 -15.01 -22.91
CA GLN A 161 -4.06 -16.10 -23.84
C GLN A 161 -5.58 -16.19 -24.06
N SER A 162 -6.00 -17.02 -25.02
CA SER A 162 -7.43 -17.28 -25.29
C SER A 162 -8.21 -17.65 -24.04
N ASP A 163 -7.63 -18.51 -23.20
CA ASP A 163 -8.30 -19.11 -22.05
C ASP A 163 -8.32 -18.15 -20.85
N THR A 164 -7.36 -17.22 -20.76
CA THR A 164 -7.24 -16.27 -19.64
C THR A 164 -7.86 -14.89 -19.93
N ARG A 165 -8.09 -14.56 -21.20
CA ARG A 165 -8.76 -13.33 -21.65
C ARG A 165 -10.17 -13.16 -21.06
N ALA A 166 -10.82 -14.26 -20.69
CA ALA A 166 -12.15 -14.23 -20.09
C ALA A 166 -12.15 -13.69 -18.64
N LEU A 167 -10.98 -13.54 -18.00
CA LEU A 167 -10.85 -12.99 -16.65
C LEU A 167 -11.22 -11.49 -16.62
N ARG A 168 -12.29 -11.15 -15.88
CA ARG A 168 -12.88 -9.80 -15.79
C ARG A 168 -12.79 -9.15 -14.41
N SER A 169 -12.44 -9.90 -13.38
CA SER A 169 -12.30 -9.41 -12.00
C SER A 169 -10.90 -9.70 -11.47
N VAL A 170 -10.44 -8.88 -10.53
CA VAL A 170 -9.25 -9.24 -9.75
C VAL A 170 -9.65 -10.41 -8.84
N VAL A 171 -8.87 -11.49 -8.85
CA VAL A 171 -9.13 -12.66 -8.02
C VAL A 171 -8.01 -12.77 -7.00
N CYS A 172 -8.34 -12.59 -5.73
CA CYS A 172 -7.44 -12.69 -4.58
C CYS A 172 -7.61 -14.04 -3.88
N TYR A 173 -6.50 -14.69 -3.61
CA TYR A 173 -6.34 -15.96 -2.90
C TYR A 173 -5.12 -15.84 -1.95
N ASN A 174 -4.31 -16.90 -1.80
CA ASN A 174 -2.97 -16.81 -1.21
C ASN A 174 -1.98 -16.11 -2.16
N GLY A 175 -2.41 -14.96 -2.68
CA GLY A 175 -1.91 -14.31 -3.89
C GLY A 175 -3.06 -13.54 -4.56
N TYR A 176 -2.86 -13.06 -5.78
CA TYR A 176 -3.87 -12.43 -6.60
C TYR A 176 -3.48 -12.47 -8.06
N VAL A 177 -4.47 -12.42 -8.94
CA VAL A 177 -4.29 -12.21 -10.38
C VAL A 177 -5.22 -11.09 -10.85
N THR A 178 -4.72 -10.25 -11.75
CA THR A 178 -5.52 -9.19 -12.39
C THR A 178 -6.07 -9.66 -13.74
N PRO A 179 -7.23 -9.12 -14.17
CA PRO A 179 -7.59 -9.08 -15.59
C PRO A 179 -6.42 -8.54 -16.43
N ALA A 180 -6.42 -8.89 -17.72
CA ALA A 180 -5.38 -8.41 -18.62
C ALA A 180 -5.53 -6.91 -18.84
N VAL A 181 -4.43 -6.18 -18.73
CA VAL A 181 -4.31 -4.79 -19.15
C VAL A 181 -3.23 -4.72 -20.20
N ALA A 182 -3.55 -4.17 -21.37
CA ALA A 182 -2.66 -4.16 -22.53
C ALA A 182 -2.08 -5.57 -22.84
N GLY A 183 -2.94 -6.60 -22.76
CA GLY A 183 -2.56 -7.99 -23.04
C GLY A 183 -1.69 -8.66 -21.97
N ARG A 184 -1.64 -8.11 -20.75
CA ARG A 184 -0.79 -8.64 -19.66
C ARG A 184 -1.57 -8.79 -18.35
N HIS A 185 -1.46 -9.96 -17.73
CA HIS A 185 -1.92 -10.23 -16.37
C HIS A 185 -0.79 -9.97 -15.38
N VAL A 186 -1.13 -9.42 -14.21
CA VAL A 186 -0.20 -9.37 -13.07
C VAL A 186 -0.59 -10.42 -12.06
N VAL A 187 0.36 -11.28 -11.69
CA VAL A 187 0.21 -12.29 -10.64
C VAL A 187 1.08 -11.90 -9.47
N GLY A 188 0.50 -11.87 -8.30
CA GLY A 188 1.20 -11.40 -7.11
C GLY A 188 0.68 -12.00 -5.84
N ALA A 189 1.27 -11.70 -4.69
CA ALA A 189 2.70 -11.48 -4.59
C ALA A 189 3.22 -12.45 -3.55
N THR A 190 4.50 -12.78 -3.62
CA THR A 190 5.16 -13.32 -2.43
C THR A 190 5.14 -12.30 -1.29
N PHE A 191 5.32 -12.80 -0.08
CA PHE A 191 5.36 -12.01 1.14
C PHE A 191 6.45 -12.56 2.05
N GLU A 192 7.60 -11.90 2.08
CA GLU A 192 8.77 -12.39 2.80
C GLU A 192 9.37 -11.29 3.67
N GLU A 193 9.24 -11.43 4.98
CA GLU A 193 9.71 -10.43 5.95
C GLU A 193 11.23 -10.49 6.20
N TRP A 194 11.84 -11.67 5.99
CA TRP A 194 13.24 -11.94 6.34
C TRP A 194 14.14 -12.13 5.12
N ASN A 195 13.57 -12.03 3.92
CA ASN A 195 14.31 -12.13 2.66
C ASN A 195 14.58 -10.74 2.10
N ASN A 196 15.86 -10.39 1.97
CA ASN A 196 16.30 -9.09 1.43
C ASN A 196 16.87 -9.17 0.01
N ALA A 197 16.75 -10.33 -0.66
CA ALA A 197 17.23 -10.50 -2.03
C ALA A 197 16.56 -9.47 -2.97
N GLU A 198 17.36 -8.67 -3.66
CA GLU A 198 16.84 -7.62 -4.56
C GLU A 198 16.59 -8.12 -5.99
N HIS A 199 17.01 -9.36 -6.28
CA HIS A 199 16.82 -10.02 -7.56
C HIS A 199 15.66 -11.02 -7.50
N VAL A 200 15.14 -11.35 -8.69
CA VAL A 200 14.10 -12.36 -8.89
C VAL A 200 14.64 -13.74 -8.47
N LEU A 201 13.82 -14.48 -7.72
CA LEU A 201 14.09 -15.85 -7.32
C LEU A 201 13.21 -16.80 -8.15
N PRO A 202 13.77 -17.70 -8.99
CA PRO A 202 13.01 -18.59 -9.85
C PRO A 202 11.99 -19.47 -9.11
N GLU A 203 12.37 -20.00 -7.96
CA GLU A 203 11.51 -20.85 -7.12
C GLU A 203 10.22 -20.16 -6.68
N GLN A 204 10.23 -18.83 -6.62
CA GLN A 204 9.04 -18.04 -6.31
C GLN A 204 8.14 -17.81 -7.51
N ASN A 205 8.70 -17.82 -8.72
CA ASN A 205 7.88 -17.83 -9.93
C ASN A 205 7.07 -19.13 -9.97
N ASP A 206 7.73 -20.27 -9.73
CA ASP A 206 7.07 -21.56 -9.68
C ASP A 206 5.98 -21.60 -8.61
N TRP A 207 6.30 -21.14 -7.40
CA TRP A 207 5.32 -21.05 -6.32
C TRP A 207 4.11 -20.17 -6.66
N LEU A 208 4.33 -18.99 -7.26
CA LEU A 208 3.23 -18.08 -7.65
C LEU A 208 2.33 -18.72 -8.72
N LEU A 209 2.92 -19.43 -9.69
CA LEU A 209 2.17 -20.17 -10.70
C LEU A 209 1.39 -21.33 -10.09
N ASP A 210 1.99 -22.08 -9.16
CA ASP A 210 1.31 -23.15 -8.43
C ASP A 210 0.08 -22.63 -7.68
N GLN A 211 0.23 -21.53 -6.94
CA GLN A 211 -0.89 -20.92 -6.21
C GLN A 211 -1.99 -20.43 -7.17
N LEU A 212 -1.61 -19.83 -8.31
CA LEU A 212 -2.55 -19.35 -9.32
C LEU A 212 -3.33 -20.52 -9.93
N ILE A 213 -2.65 -21.53 -10.45
CA ILE A 213 -3.26 -22.66 -11.17
C ILE A 213 -4.16 -23.48 -10.25
N ALA A 214 -3.81 -23.58 -8.97
CA ALA A 214 -4.66 -24.23 -7.98
C ALA A 214 -6.05 -23.57 -7.85
N GLN A 215 -6.14 -22.25 -8.05
CA GLN A 215 -7.38 -21.48 -7.90
C GLN A 215 -8.07 -21.15 -9.23
N VAL A 216 -7.27 -20.94 -10.30
CA VAL A 216 -7.72 -20.54 -11.64
C VAL A 216 -7.05 -21.46 -12.68
N PRO A 217 -7.61 -22.66 -12.93
CA PRO A 217 -6.98 -23.68 -13.76
C PRO A 217 -6.70 -23.26 -15.21
N GLU A 218 -7.42 -22.26 -15.74
CA GLU A 218 -7.23 -21.70 -17.07
C GLU A 218 -5.82 -21.14 -17.32
N PHE A 219 -5.08 -20.81 -16.25
CA PHE A 219 -3.69 -20.37 -16.34
C PHE A 219 -2.67 -21.52 -16.47
N ALA A 220 -3.11 -22.78 -16.51
CA ALA A 220 -2.20 -23.93 -16.60
C ALA A 220 -1.34 -23.92 -17.88
N ALA A 221 -1.92 -23.55 -19.02
CA ALA A 221 -1.21 -23.48 -20.30
C ALA A 221 -0.05 -22.46 -20.27
N LEU A 222 -0.23 -21.35 -19.54
CA LEU A 222 0.78 -20.31 -19.39
C LEU A 222 2.04 -20.79 -18.67
N ARG A 223 1.95 -21.81 -17.79
CA ARG A 223 3.15 -22.38 -17.16
C ARG A 223 4.09 -22.99 -18.18
N HIS A 224 3.54 -23.75 -19.13
CA HIS A 224 4.34 -24.42 -20.15
C HIS A 224 5.00 -23.42 -21.10
N GLU A 225 4.28 -22.36 -21.48
CA GLU A 225 4.85 -21.27 -22.28
C GLU A 225 5.94 -20.52 -21.49
N SER A 226 5.66 -20.17 -20.23
CA SER A 226 6.58 -19.48 -19.32
C SER A 226 7.93 -20.19 -19.17
N VAL A 227 7.93 -21.52 -19.12
CA VAL A 227 9.18 -22.32 -19.10
C VAL A 227 9.96 -22.19 -20.41
N ARG A 228 9.28 -22.04 -21.55
CA ARG A 228 9.91 -21.94 -22.88
C ARG A 228 10.41 -20.54 -23.20
N THR A 229 9.67 -19.51 -22.82
CA THR A 229 9.93 -18.11 -23.21
C THR A 229 10.56 -17.28 -22.10
N GLY A 230 10.63 -17.83 -20.88
CA GLY A 230 10.94 -17.08 -19.68
C GLY A 230 9.73 -16.33 -19.12
N ILE A 231 9.82 -15.95 -17.85
CA ILE A 231 8.77 -15.22 -17.12
C ILE A 231 9.29 -13.82 -16.82
N GLU A 232 8.51 -12.80 -17.21
CA GLU A 232 8.77 -11.46 -16.70
C GLU A 232 8.37 -11.40 -15.23
N ALA A 233 9.34 -11.12 -14.37
CA ALA A 233 9.12 -11.01 -12.93
C ALA A 233 9.81 -9.77 -12.39
N ARG A 234 9.26 -9.21 -11.31
CA ARG A 234 9.87 -8.07 -10.61
C ARG A 234 9.78 -8.24 -9.11
N VAL A 235 10.78 -7.71 -8.42
CA VAL A 235 10.84 -7.65 -6.96
C VAL A 235 10.62 -6.21 -6.51
N ALA A 236 9.87 -6.05 -5.42
CA ALA A 236 9.71 -4.78 -4.75
C ALA A 236 9.64 -5.00 -3.22
N PHE A 237 9.90 -3.94 -2.48
CA PHE A 237 9.87 -3.96 -1.02
C PHE A 237 8.76 -3.04 -0.51
N ARG A 238 7.96 -3.56 0.40
CA ARG A 238 6.93 -2.83 1.12
C ARG A 238 7.47 -2.43 2.47
N ILE A 239 7.09 -1.25 2.94
CA ILE A 239 7.32 -0.82 4.32
C ILE A 239 5.98 -0.83 5.03
N SER A 240 5.88 -1.64 6.09
CA SER A 240 4.68 -1.77 6.91
C SER A 240 5.01 -1.39 8.35
N GLY A 241 4.09 -0.73 9.06
CA GLY A 241 4.16 -0.71 10.51
C GLY A 241 4.10 -2.12 11.09
N TRP A 242 4.70 -2.32 12.27
CA TRP A 242 4.65 -3.60 12.99
C TRP A 242 3.24 -4.00 13.41
N ASP A 243 2.34 -3.03 13.55
CA ASP A 243 0.91 -3.22 13.82
C ASP A 243 0.05 -3.18 12.55
N HIS A 244 0.68 -3.22 11.36
CA HIS A 244 0.04 -3.14 10.05
C HIS A 244 -0.69 -1.82 9.74
N LEU A 245 -0.56 -0.80 10.59
CA LEU A 245 -1.10 0.54 10.37
C LEU A 245 -0.02 1.49 9.86
N PRO A 246 -0.38 2.47 9.01
CA PRO A 246 0.56 3.49 8.57
C PRO A 246 0.99 4.42 9.72
N PHE A 247 2.01 5.21 9.44
CA PHE A 247 2.46 6.31 10.29
C PHE A 247 2.05 7.61 9.60
N VAL A 248 1.19 8.39 10.25
CA VAL A 248 0.60 9.60 9.69
C VAL A 248 0.57 10.67 10.77
N GLY A 249 1.27 11.79 10.57
CA GLY A 249 1.20 12.95 11.46
C GLY A 249 2.58 13.50 11.87
N PRO A 250 2.62 14.34 12.91
CA PRO A 250 3.86 14.97 13.37
C PRO A 250 4.82 13.91 13.91
N LEU A 251 6.12 14.15 13.76
CA LEU A 251 7.17 13.25 14.23
C LEU A 251 7.56 13.58 15.68
N PRO A 252 7.38 12.64 16.63
CA PRO A 252 7.90 12.80 17.98
C PRO A 252 9.42 12.86 18.04
N ASP A 253 9.92 13.70 18.92
CA ASP A 253 11.29 13.71 19.38
C ASP A 253 11.43 12.65 20.50
N ARG A 254 11.92 11.47 20.11
CA ARG A 254 12.04 10.32 21.02
C ARG A 254 12.91 10.64 22.23
N GLU A 255 14.00 11.38 22.04
CA GLU A 255 14.94 11.69 23.12
C GLU A 255 14.31 12.66 24.11
N ARG A 256 13.61 13.68 23.61
CA ARG A 256 12.91 14.65 24.46
C ARG A 256 11.76 14.00 25.23
N PHE A 257 10.96 13.15 24.57
CA PHE A 257 9.91 12.40 25.26
C PHE A 257 10.49 11.45 26.31
N ALA A 258 11.61 10.78 26.03
CA ALA A 258 12.28 9.90 26.97
C ALA A 258 12.78 10.65 28.22
N ALA A 259 13.29 11.87 28.05
CA ALA A 259 13.83 12.71 29.12
C ALA A 259 12.75 13.31 30.04
N ASP A 260 11.51 13.44 29.59
CA ASP A 260 10.38 13.83 30.43
C ASP A 260 9.80 12.59 31.13
N SER A 261 10.17 12.40 32.40
CA SER A 261 9.74 11.26 33.22
C SER A 261 8.28 11.32 33.65
N ASP A 262 7.68 12.51 33.67
CA ASP A 262 6.31 12.73 34.12
C ASP A 262 5.32 12.59 32.95
N ALA A 263 5.80 12.71 31.71
CA ALA A 263 5.00 12.56 30.51
C ALA A 263 4.59 11.10 30.23
N THR A 264 3.27 10.88 30.20
CA THR A 264 2.65 9.61 29.78
C THR A 264 2.15 9.63 28.33
N GLU A 265 1.99 10.83 27.75
CA GLU A 265 1.50 11.08 26.40
C GLU A 265 2.37 12.16 25.70
N ILE A 266 2.45 12.08 24.37
CA ILE A 266 3.18 13.05 23.56
C ILE A 266 2.33 14.31 23.38
N ASN A 267 2.92 15.46 23.68
CA ASN A 267 2.33 16.79 23.49
C ASN A 267 3.21 17.60 22.52
N GLN A 268 2.91 18.89 22.32
CA GLN A 268 3.66 19.75 21.41
C GLN A 268 5.14 19.90 21.77
N ASP A 269 5.47 19.88 23.07
CA ASP A 269 6.85 20.00 23.53
C ASP A 269 7.67 18.78 23.16
N HIS A 270 7.05 17.61 23.01
CA HIS A 270 7.67 16.34 22.61
C HIS A 270 7.79 16.13 21.09
N LEU A 271 7.46 17.13 20.27
CA LEU A 271 7.49 17.01 18.80
C LEU A 271 8.72 17.72 18.19
N HIS A 272 9.15 17.21 17.04
CA HIS A 272 10.00 17.98 16.13
C HIS A 272 9.13 19.04 15.41
N PRO A 273 9.35 20.35 15.62
CA PRO A 273 8.45 21.36 15.07
C PRO A 273 8.46 21.38 13.53
N GLY A 274 7.31 21.23 12.89
CA GLY A 274 7.20 21.27 11.43
C GLY A 274 7.71 20.02 10.70
N LEU A 275 8.03 18.92 11.41
CA LEU A 275 8.41 17.64 10.81
C LEU A 275 7.30 16.63 10.94
N PHE A 276 6.91 16.05 9.81
CA PHE A 276 5.81 15.11 9.69
C PHE A 276 6.26 13.84 8.95
N VAL A 277 5.49 12.77 9.09
CA VAL A 277 5.71 11.51 8.39
C VAL A 277 4.41 11.00 7.77
N LEU A 278 4.52 10.43 6.57
CA LEU A 278 3.51 9.59 5.95
C LEU A 278 4.19 8.35 5.39
N GLY A 279 4.06 7.22 6.08
CA GLY A 279 4.77 5.99 5.69
C GLY A 279 4.15 4.73 6.27
N GLY A 280 4.81 3.58 6.09
CA GLY A 280 4.34 2.30 6.64
C GLY A 280 3.06 1.76 5.99
N LEU A 281 2.77 2.15 4.75
CA LEU A 281 1.53 1.83 4.03
C LEU A 281 1.33 0.34 3.67
N GLY A 282 2.38 -0.49 3.81
CA GLY A 282 2.34 -1.92 3.55
C GLY A 282 1.91 -2.28 2.12
N SER A 283 1.12 -3.36 1.97
CA SER A 283 0.56 -3.80 0.69
C SER A 283 -0.74 -3.08 0.30
N ARG A 284 -1.21 -2.13 1.11
CA ARG A 284 -2.51 -1.46 0.94
C ARG A 284 -2.38 0.06 0.74
N GLY A 285 -1.22 0.52 0.27
CA GLY A 285 -0.96 1.96 0.11
C GLY A 285 -1.94 2.69 -0.80
N ILE A 286 -2.45 2.05 -1.85
CA ILE A 286 -3.48 2.66 -2.73
C ILE A 286 -4.78 2.95 -1.94
N VAL A 287 -5.11 2.12 -0.94
CA VAL A 287 -6.30 2.27 -0.12
C VAL A 287 -6.07 3.30 0.98
N PHE A 288 -4.94 3.23 1.68
CA PHE A 288 -4.66 4.11 2.82
C PHE A 288 -4.20 5.51 2.44
N ALA A 289 -3.47 5.68 1.33
CA ALA A 289 -2.80 6.93 1.02
C ALA A 289 -3.75 8.15 0.91
N PRO A 290 -4.93 8.06 0.26
CA PRO A 290 -5.82 9.22 0.17
C PRO A 290 -6.28 9.71 1.55
N LEU A 291 -6.78 8.81 2.39
CA LEU A 291 -7.24 9.16 3.74
C LEU A 291 -6.07 9.61 4.65
N ALA A 292 -4.92 8.96 4.53
CA ALA A 292 -3.72 9.35 5.26
C ALA A 292 -3.21 10.74 4.85
N ALA A 293 -3.28 11.09 3.56
CA ALA A 293 -2.89 12.40 3.07
C ALA A 293 -3.85 13.49 3.57
N GLU A 294 -5.16 13.24 3.53
CA GLU A 294 -6.16 14.17 4.09
C GLU A 294 -5.99 14.35 5.60
N LEU A 295 -5.79 13.26 6.34
CA LEU A 295 -5.53 13.33 7.78
C LEU A 295 -4.28 14.16 8.10
N LEU A 296 -3.20 13.95 7.34
CA LEU A 296 -1.97 14.69 7.51
C LEU A 296 -2.15 16.17 7.17
N ALA A 297 -2.77 16.48 6.03
CA ALA A 297 -3.02 17.85 5.59
C ALA A 297 -3.86 18.61 6.63
N ALA A 298 -4.98 18.04 7.08
CA ALA A 298 -5.82 18.65 8.11
C ALA A 298 -5.05 18.89 9.41
N GLY A 299 -4.22 17.93 9.85
CA GLY A 299 -3.38 18.09 11.02
C GLY A 299 -2.29 19.16 10.87
N MET A 300 -1.76 19.36 9.65
CA MET A 300 -0.76 20.39 9.35
C MET A 300 -1.37 21.79 9.25
N THR A 301 -2.62 21.90 8.79
CA THR A 301 -3.31 23.20 8.62
C THR A 301 -4.19 23.60 9.81
N GLY A 302 -4.38 22.71 10.79
CA GLY A 302 -5.24 22.95 11.94
C GLY A 302 -6.73 22.84 11.62
N GLU A 303 -7.08 22.13 10.55
CA GLU A 303 -8.47 21.83 10.17
C GLU A 303 -9.04 20.64 10.97
N PHE A 304 -10.34 20.41 10.82
CA PHE A 304 -10.98 19.24 11.42
C PHE A 304 -10.47 17.94 10.79
N LEU A 305 -10.16 16.95 11.63
CA LEU A 305 -9.68 15.66 11.18
C LEU A 305 -10.79 14.89 10.42
N PRO A 306 -10.46 14.17 9.34
CA PRO A 306 -11.41 13.35 8.59
C PRO A 306 -11.76 12.03 9.30
N LEU A 307 -11.32 11.85 10.55
CA LEU A 307 -11.46 10.64 11.36
C LEU A 307 -11.72 11.01 12.81
N GLU A 308 -12.32 10.08 13.57
CA GLU A 308 -12.36 10.18 15.02
C GLU A 308 -10.94 10.23 15.60
N ILE A 309 -10.77 11.00 16.67
CA ILE A 309 -9.47 11.23 17.32
C ILE A 309 -8.80 9.91 17.71
N GLU A 310 -9.57 8.92 18.19
CA GLU A 310 -9.05 7.61 18.56
C GLU A 310 -8.47 6.84 17.36
N LEU A 311 -9.11 6.92 16.18
CA LEU A 311 -8.55 6.34 14.96
C LEU A 311 -7.32 7.10 14.46
N ALA A 312 -7.33 8.44 14.55
CA ALA A 312 -6.17 9.25 14.22
C ALA A 312 -4.96 8.90 15.10
N ARG A 313 -5.17 8.69 16.41
CA ARG A 313 -4.14 8.23 17.36
C ARG A 313 -3.56 6.86 16.99
N LEU A 314 -4.37 5.95 16.45
CA LEU A 314 -3.87 4.65 15.94
C LEU A 314 -2.97 4.79 14.71
N LEU A 315 -3.04 5.92 13.99
CA LEU A 315 -2.17 6.20 12.84
C LEU A 315 -0.98 7.10 13.21
N ALA A 316 -1.08 7.84 14.32
CA ALA A 316 -0.03 8.74 14.79
C ALA A 316 1.29 8.00 15.05
N PRO A 317 2.46 8.60 14.75
CA PRO A 317 3.74 7.99 15.10
C PRO A 317 3.98 7.87 16.61
N ALA A 318 3.38 8.78 17.38
CA ALA A 318 3.42 8.80 18.85
C ALA A 318 2.99 7.47 19.50
N ARG A 319 2.05 6.74 18.88
CA ARG A 319 1.43 5.53 19.45
C ARG A 319 2.41 4.46 19.91
N PHE A 320 3.60 4.38 19.31
CA PHE A 320 4.60 3.38 19.71
C PHE A 320 5.40 3.83 20.93
N LEU A 321 5.85 5.09 20.97
CA LEU A 321 6.57 5.63 22.11
C LEU A 321 5.68 5.66 23.36
N GLU A 322 4.42 6.06 23.22
CA GLU A 322 3.46 6.07 24.34
C GLU A 322 3.17 4.66 24.84
N ARG A 323 3.03 3.67 23.93
CA ARG A 323 2.89 2.25 24.33
C ARG A 323 4.14 1.72 25.04
N GLN A 324 5.34 2.12 24.60
CA GLN A 324 6.60 1.74 25.24
C GLN A 324 6.71 2.36 26.64
N ARG A 325 6.38 3.64 26.81
CA ARG A 325 6.32 4.30 28.13
C ARG A 325 5.34 3.60 29.07
N ARG A 326 4.14 3.25 28.59
CA ARG A 326 3.14 2.48 29.38
C ARG A 326 3.61 1.08 29.78
N ARG A 327 4.63 0.54 29.12
CA ARG A 327 5.28 -0.75 29.43
C ARG A 327 6.62 -0.59 30.17
N CYS A 328 7.03 0.63 30.50
CA CYS A 328 8.33 0.95 31.09
C CYS A 328 9.52 0.50 30.23
N GLU A 329 9.40 0.56 28.90
CA GLU A 329 10.45 0.18 27.92
C GLU A 329 11.30 1.37 27.45
N ILE A 330 10.88 2.60 27.74
CA ILE A 330 11.58 3.87 27.52
C ILE A 330 11.28 4.75 28.73
#